data_AF-A0A971UKW2-F1
#
_entry.id   AF-A0A971UKW2-F1
#
_cell.length_a   1.000
_cell.length_b   1.000
_cell.length_c   1.000
_cell.angle_alpha   90.00
_cell.angle_beta   90.00
_cell.angle_gamma   90.00
#
_symmetry.space_group_name_H-M   'P 1'
#
loop_
_entity.id
_entity.type
_entity.pdbx_description
1 polymer ?
#
loop_
_entity_poly.entity_id
_entity_poly.type
_entity_poly.pdbx_seq_one_letter_code
_entity_poly.pdbx_strand_id
1 'polypeptide(L)'
;MQEVEDRSQSVGAGALRSLAFWALALTAMALFGVSVLAQPMADRRAALHRQAIEQARTDQLQQLADDLTVLQKALADDPEYVARRAREELGYRRSGERPLPFDVETTGLRIEPVAPVEKPMTRWECLCRGFERPVARSAAMVISVMALAAAMLLFDIPTRPRQTRA
;
A
#
# COMPACT_ATOMS: atom_id res chain seq x y z
N MET A 1 -61.95 -18.60 11.92
CA MET A 1 -60.80 -19.20 11.22
C MET A 1 -59.93 -18.14 10.52
N GLN A 2 -60.50 -17.08 9.92
CA GLN A 2 -59.73 -15.99 9.31
C GLN A 2 -58.75 -15.26 10.26
N GLU A 3 -59.08 -15.09 11.54
CA GLU A 3 -58.17 -14.41 12.50
C GLU A 3 -56.85 -15.16 12.77
N VAL A 4 -56.78 -16.46 12.49
CA VAL A 4 -55.56 -17.26 12.69
C VAL A 4 -54.61 -17.12 11.48
N GLU A 5 -55.14 -16.94 10.28
CA GLU A 5 -54.33 -16.68 9.07
C GLU A 5 -53.75 -15.27 9.05
N ASP A 6 -54.49 -14.26 9.54
CA ASP A 6 -53.95 -12.89 9.62
C ASP A 6 -52.77 -12.78 10.60
N ARG A 7 -52.78 -13.60 11.68
CA ARG A 7 -51.67 -13.63 12.65
C ARG A 7 -50.41 -14.27 12.06
N SER A 8 -50.52 -15.33 11.26
CA SER A 8 -49.34 -15.98 10.66
C SER A 8 -48.67 -15.11 9.59
N GLN A 9 -49.44 -14.36 8.80
CA GLN A 9 -48.91 -13.44 7.80
C GLN A 9 -48.17 -12.24 8.42
N SER A 10 -48.66 -11.72 9.56
CA SER A 10 -48.02 -10.59 10.25
C SER A 10 -46.63 -10.93 10.82
N VAL A 11 -46.43 -12.16 11.30
CA VAL A 11 -45.16 -12.61 11.91
C VAL A 11 -44.07 -12.77 10.85
N GLY A 12 -44.40 -13.30 9.66
CA GLY A 12 -43.46 -13.44 8.56
C GLY A 12 -42.96 -12.10 8.00
N ALA A 13 -43.85 -11.11 7.90
CA ALA A 13 -43.50 -9.77 7.41
C ALA A 13 -42.54 -9.03 8.37
N GLY A 14 -42.69 -9.20 9.69
CA GLY A 14 -41.82 -8.60 10.70
C GLY A 14 -40.38 -9.17 10.65
N ALA A 15 -40.25 -10.48 10.52
CA ALA A 15 -38.95 -11.16 10.46
C ALA A 15 -38.13 -10.74 9.22
N LEU A 16 -38.78 -10.64 8.05
CA LEU A 16 -38.12 -10.21 6.81
C LEU A 16 -37.62 -8.76 6.89
N ARG A 17 -38.41 -7.86 7.50
CA ARG A 17 -38.01 -6.45 7.72
C ARG A 17 -36.80 -6.34 8.64
N SER A 18 -36.80 -7.10 9.74
CA SER A 18 -35.66 -7.13 10.67
C SER A 18 -34.39 -7.64 9.98
N LEU A 19 -34.48 -8.72 9.19
CA LEU A 19 -33.33 -9.28 8.48
C LEU A 19 -32.77 -8.30 7.44
N ALA A 20 -33.64 -7.65 6.67
CA ALA A 20 -33.24 -6.62 5.70
C ALA A 20 -32.55 -5.42 6.37
N PHE A 21 -33.06 -4.96 7.52
CA PHE A 21 -32.42 -3.91 8.31
C PHE A 21 -31.01 -4.30 8.73
N TRP A 22 -30.83 -5.49 9.31
CA TRP A 22 -29.51 -5.94 9.77
C TRP A 22 -28.53 -6.13 8.61
N ALA A 23 -28.97 -6.66 7.47
CA ALA A 23 -28.13 -6.79 6.28
C ALA A 23 -27.65 -5.42 5.77
N LEU A 24 -28.53 -4.41 5.77
CA LEU A 24 -28.19 -3.05 5.34
C LEU A 24 -27.28 -2.34 6.36
N ALA A 25 -27.53 -2.53 7.66
CA ALA A 25 -26.67 -1.99 8.71
C ALA A 25 -25.25 -2.60 8.67
N LEU A 26 -25.13 -3.92 8.49
CA LEU A 26 -23.84 -4.61 8.38
C LEU A 26 -23.07 -4.18 7.13
N THR A 27 -23.73 -4.04 5.99
CA THR A 27 -23.08 -3.54 4.76
C THR A 27 -22.61 -2.10 4.89
N ALA A 28 -23.41 -1.22 5.52
CA ALA A 28 -23.01 0.16 5.82
C ALA A 28 -21.80 0.21 6.77
N MET A 29 -21.80 -0.59 7.84
CA MET A 29 -20.65 -0.70 8.75
C MET A 29 -19.40 -1.23 8.07
N ALA A 30 -19.52 -2.24 7.19
CA ALA A 30 -18.40 -2.78 6.45
C ALA A 30 -17.79 -1.73 5.49
N LEU A 31 -18.62 -1.01 4.75
CA LEU A 31 -18.19 0.09 3.89
C LEU A 31 -17.49 1.20 4.68
N PHE A 32 -18.06 1.58 5.82
CA PHE A 32 -17.46 2.57 6.71
C PHE A 32 -16.10 2.09 7.23
N GLY A 33 -16.01 0.86 7.73
CA GLY A 33 -14.76 0.27 8.21
C GLY A 33 -13.66 0.23 7.15
N VAL A 34 -13.99 -0.19 5.92
CA VAL A 34 -13.04 -0.19 4.79
C VAL A 34 -12.59 1.25 4.48
N SER A 35 -13.50 2.21 4.48
CA SER A 35 -13.16 3.62 4.20
C SER A 35 -12.23 4.23 5.26
N VAL A 36 -12.37 3.85 6.53
CA VAL A 36 -11.53 4.36 7.62
C VAL A 36 -10.15 3.72 7.58
N LEU A 37 -10.08 2.40 7.33
CA LEU A 37 -8.83 1.63 7.32
C LEU A 37 -7.98 1.83 6.06
N ALA A 38 -8.55 2.34 4.97
CA ALA A 38 -7.82 2.57 3.72
C ALA A 38 -6.63 3.53 3.89
N GLN A 39 -6.79 4.60 4.66
CA GLN A 39 -5.74 5.61 4.88
C GLN A 39 -4.53 5.08 5.68
N PRO A 40 -4.69 4.51 6.89
CA PRO A 40 -3.55 3.99 7.64
C PRO A 40 -2.84 2.83 6.91
N MET A 41 -3.55 2.05 6.08
CA MET A 41 -2.91 1.04 5.24
C MET A 41 -2.06 1.65 4.12
N ALA A 42 -2.56 2.70 3.44
CA ALA A 42 -1.78 3.41 2.43
C ALA A 42 -0.53 4.06 3.04
N ASP A 43 -0.68 4.70 4.21
CA ASP A 43 0.44 5.33 4.93
C ASP A 43 1.49 4.28 5.35
N ARG A 44 1.05 3.12 5.84
CA ARG A 44 1.96 2.02 6.20
C ARG A 44 2.73 1.48 4.99
N ARG A 45 2.09 1.36 3.81
CA ARG A 45 2.80 0.97 2.58
C ARG A 45 3.81 2.02 2.16
N ALA A 46 3.43 3.30 2.18
CA ALA A 46 4.34 4.39 1.86
C ALA A 46 5.54 4.41 2.82
N ALA A 47 5.32 4.17 4.11
CA ALA A 47 6.40 4.07 5.10
C ALA A 47 7.33 2.88 4.84
N LEU A 48 6.78 1.69 4.54
CA LEU A 48 7.59 0.51 4.21
C LEU A 48 8.42 0.72 2.93
N HIS A 49 7.83 1.34 1.90
CA HIS A 49 8.57 1.68 0.68
C HIS A 49 9.69 2.68 0.96
N ARG A 50 9.44 3.73 1.76
CA ARG A 50 10.49 4.67 2.16
C ARG A 50 11.60 3.98 2.92
N GLN A 51 11.25 3.12 3.87
CA GLN A 51 12.22 2.34 4.64
C GLN A 51 13.06 1.43 3.74
N ALA A 52 12.44 0.75 2.77
CA ALA A 52 13.17 -0.09 1.82
C ALA A 52 14.13 0.72 0.93
N ILE A 53 13.72 1.91 0.49
CA ILE A 53 14.58 2.82 -0.27
C ILE A 53 15.74 3.33 0.59
N GLU A 54 15.48 3.69 1.84
CA GLU A 54 16.50 4.12 2.78
C GLU A 54 17.50 3.00 3.08
N GLN A 55 17.03 1.77 3.27
CA GLN A 55 17.89 0.58 3.42
C GLN A 55 18.74 0.33 2.18
N ALA A 56 18.16 0.40 0.98
CA ALA A 56 18.93 0.24 -0.25
C ALA A 56 20.01 1.32 -0.39
N ARG A 57 19.74 2.56 0.05
CA ARG A 57 20.74 3.64 0.07
C ARG A 57 21.85 3.38 1.09
N THR A 58 21.51 2.89 2.28
CA THR A 58 22.53 2.55 3.28
C THR A 58 23.42 1.40 2.80
N ASP A 59 22.83 0.39 2.16
CA ASP A 59 23.58 -0.75 1.63
C ASP A 59 24.52 -0.32 0.48
N GLN A 60 24.07 0.57 -0.41
CA GLN A 60 24.92 1.16 -1.45
C GLN A 60 26.08 1.97 -0.87
N LEU A 61 25.81 2.79 0.16
CA LEU A 61 26.87 3.56 0.81
C LEU A 61 27.87 2.66 1.54
N GLN A 62 27.40 1.56 2.14
CA GLN A 62 28.24 0.57 2.79
C GLN A 62 29.15 -0.13 1.77
N GLN A 63 28.59 -0.55 0.62
CA GLN A 63 29.38 -1.14 -0.47
C GLN A 63 30.45 -0.18 -0.99
N LEU A 64 30.10 1.10 -1.21
CA LEU A 64 31.07 2.11 -1.63
C LEU A 64 32.16 2.34 -0.59
N ALA A 65 31.83 2.33 0.70
CA ALA A 65 32.80 2.44 1.77
C ALA A 65 33.77 1.24 1.76
N ASP A 66 33.24 0.03 1.63
CA ASP A 66 34.05 -1.19 1.55
C ASP A 66 34.96 -1.17 0.32
N ASP A 67 34.45 -0.79 -0.86
CA ASP A 67 35.23 -0.64 -2.08
C ASP A 67 36.37 0.38 -1.93
N LEU A 68 36.09 1.53 -1.30
CA LEU A 68 37.10 2.54 -1.01
C LEU A 68 38.17 2.02 -0.04
N THR A 69 37.80 1.22 0.96
CA THR A 69 38.80 0.62 1.87
C THR A 69 39.70 -0.40 1.15
N VAL A 70 39.15 -1.18 0.21
CA VAL A 70 39.93 -2.10 -0.63
C VAL A 70 40.87 -1.31 -1.53
N LEU A 71 40.39 -0.25 -2.18
CA LEU A 71 41.21 0.62 -3.02
C LEU A 71 42.31 1.32 -2.21
N GLN A 72 42.01 1.77 -0.99
CA GLN A 72 43.00 2.39 -0.11
C GLN A 72 44.12 1.41 0.27
N LYS A 73 43.78 0.16 0.59
CA LYS A 73 44.78 -0.89 0.88
C LYS A 73 45.61 -1.20 -0.37
N ALA A 74 44.97 -1.37 -1.53
CA ALA A 74 45.67 -1.60 -2.79
C ALA A 74 46.64 -0.45 -3.14
N LEU A 75 46.26 0.81 -2.89
CA LEU A 75 47.11 1.98 -3.11
C LEU A 75 48.33 1.99 -2.16
N ALA A 76 48.15 1.52 -0.92
CA ALA A 76 49.23 1.43 0.06
C ALA A 76 50.25 0.34 -0.31
N ASP A 77 49.78 -0.78 -0.87
CA ASP A 77 50.62 -1.93 -1.24
C ASP A 77 51.28 -1.79 -2.62
N ASP A 78 50.59 -1.23 -3.62
CA ASP A 78 51.09 -1.00 -4.98
C ASP A 78 50.51 0.30 -5.59
N PRO A 79 51.22 1.44 -5.49
CA PRO A 79 50.75 2.71 -6.04
C PRO A 79 50.72 2.71 -7.59
N GLU A 80 51.48 1.84 -8.27
CA GLU A 80 51.46 1.74 -9.73
C GLU A 80 50.24 0.97 -10.24
N TYR A 81 49.71 0.04 -9.45
CA TYR A 81 48.48 -0.69 -9.76
C TYR A 81 47.28 0.24 -9.97
N VAL A 82 47.09 1.25 -9.12
CA VAL A 82 45.97 2.20 -9.25
C VAL A 82 46.13 3.07 -10.49
N ALA A 83 47.35 3.50 -10.82
CA ALA A 83 47.61 4.27 -12.04
C ALA A 83 47.32 3.46 -13.31
N ARG A 84 47.59 2.14 -13.30
CA ARG A 84 47.26 1.22 -14.39
C ARG A 84 45.75 0.99 -14.49
N ARG A 85 45.08 0.72 -13.37
CA ARG A 85 43.63 0.49 -13.34
C ARG A 85 42.83 1.73 -13.75
N ALA A 86 43.28 2.93 -13.36
CA ALA A 86 42.67 4.19 -13.81
C ALA A 86 42.82 4.45 -15.31
N ARG A 87 43.91 3.98 -15.93
CA ARG A 87 44.09 4.04 -17.40
C ARG A 87 43.17 3.07 -18.13
N GLU A 88 42.97 1.88 -17.56
CA GLU A 88 42.18 0.80 -18.16
C GLU A 88 40.66 1.00 -18.01
N GLU A 89 40.18 1.36 -16.81
CA GLU A 89 38.73 1.48 -16.53
C GLU A 89 38.16 2.86 -16.86
N LEU A 90 38.88 3.95 -16.55
CA LEU A 90 38.39 5.32 -16.71
C LEU A 90 38.92 6.02 -17.97
N GLY A 91 39.83 5.36 -18.71
CA GLY A 91 40.47 5.95 -19.89
C GLY A 91 41.30 7.20 -19.59
N TYR A 92 41.66 7.45 -18.33
CA TYR A 92 42.49 8.59 -17.95
C TYR A 92 43.88 8.43 -18.56
N ARG A 93 44.16 9.21 -19.60
CA ARG A 93 45.47 9.25 -20.26
C ARG A 93 46.31 10.40 -19.75
N ARG A 94 47.64 10.26 -19.81
CA ARG A 94 48.55 11.38 -19.55
C ARG A 94 48.37 12.43 -20.65
N SER A 95 48.55 13.71 -20.29
CA SER A 95 48.59 14.81 -21.25
C SER A 95 49.58 14.49 -22.37
N GLY A 96 49.10 14.33 -23.61
CA GLY A 96 49.91 14.06 -24.82
C GLY A 96 49.75 12.67 -25.46
N GLU A 97 49.07 11.70 -24.85
CA GLU A 97 48.87 10.37 -25.45
C GLU A 97 47.69 10.35 -26.45
N ARG A 98 47.96 9.95 -27.70
CA ARG A 98 46.92 9.81 -28.75
C ARG A 98 46.09 8.54 -28.54
N PRO A 99 44.77 8.58 -28.81
CA PRO A 99 43.94 7.39 -28.76
C PRO A 99 44.34 6.34 -29.79
N LEU A 100 44.54 5.11 -29.32
CA LEU A 100 44.53 3.92 -30.17
C LEU A 100 43.07 3.64 -30.61
N PRO A 101 42.83 3.25 -31.86
CA PRO A 101 41.51 3.13 -32.46
C PRO A 101 40.86 1.78 -32.13
N PHE A 102 40.64 1.50 -30.85
CA PHE A 102 39.86 0.34 -30.42
C PHE A 102 38.58 0.80 -29.74
N ASP A 103 37.47 0.20 -30.14
CA ASP A 103 36.12 0.53 -29.68
C ASP A 103 36.04 0.38 -28.15
N VAL A 104 35.64 1.49 -27.50
CA VAL A 104 35.46 1.60 -26.06
C VAL A 104 34.11 0.97 -25.70
N GLU A 105 34.01 -0.35 -25.84
CA GLU A 105 32.95 -1.15 -25.22
C GLU A 105 33.49 -1.86 -23.98
N THR A 106 34.26 -1.15 -23.15
CA THR A 106 34.67 -1.67 -21.84
C THR A 106 33.51 -1.54 -20.85
N THR A 107 32.83 -2.67 -20.77
CA THR A 107 31.98 -3.23 -19.72
C THR A 107 32.30 -2.71 -18.31
N GLY A 108 31.80 -1.53 -17.96
CA GLY A 108 31.57 -1.21 -16.56
C GLY A 108 30.49 -2.16 -16.04
N LEU A 109 30.75 -2.90 -14.96
CA LEU A 109 29.74 -3.65 -14.22
C LEU A 109 28.64 -2.66 -13.81
N ARG A 110 27.61 -2.55 -14.65
CA ARG A 110 26.42 -1.77 -14.36
C ARG A 110 25.76 -2.51 -13.22
N ILE A 111 25.92 -2.00 -12.00
CA ILE A 111 25.17 -2.50 -10.85
C ILE A 111 23.71 -2.25 -11.21
N GLU A 112 23.04 -3.30 -11.69
CA GLU A 112 21.62 -3.24 -11.95
C GLU A 112 20.95 -2.98 -10.60
N PRO A 113 20.16 -1.89 -10.47
CA PRO A 113 19.45 -1.63 -9.24
C PRO A 113 18.59 -2.86 -8.95
N VAL A 114 18.85 -3.52 -7.81
CA VAL A 114 18.05 -4.65 -7.36
C VAL A 114 16.61 -4.18 -7.30
N ALA A 115 15.78 -4.69 -8.22
CA ALA A 115 14.38 -4.32 -8.27
C ALA A 115 13.74 -4.73 -6.95
N PRO A 116 13.01 -3.82 -6.27
CA PRO A 116 12.34 -4.17 -5.03
C PRO A 116 11.39 -5.35 -5.29
N VAL A 117 11.51 -6.40 -4.48
CA VAL A 117 10.64 -7.59 -4.59
C VAL A 117 9.20 -7.16 -4.31
N GLU A 118 8.40 -7.00 -5.36
CA GLU A 118 6.99 -6.69 -5.24
C GLU A 118 6.25 -7.90 -4.65
N LYS A 119 5.85 -7.79 -3.38
CA LYS A 119 4.97 -8.79 -2.76
C LYS A 119 3.61 -8.75 -3.46
N PRO A 120 3.04 -9.90 -3.88
CA PRO A 120 1.73 -9.91 -4.52
C PRO A 120 0.67 -9.36 -3.56
N MET A 121 -0.11 -8.39 -4.04
CA MET A 121 -1.19 -7.79 -3.25
C MET A 121 -2.24 -8.85 -2.89
N THR A 122 -2.70 -8.82 -1.65
CA THR A 122 -3.80 -9.68 -1.19
C THR A 122 -5.16 -9.14 -1.66
N ARG A 123 -6.19 -9.99 -1.72
CA ARG A 123 -7.54 -9.59 -2.17
C ARG A 123 -8.14 -8.42 -1.37
N TRP A 124 -7.87 -8.39 -0.07
CA TRP A 124 -8.29 -7.30 0.83
C TRP A 124 -7.64 -5.97 0.46
N GLU A 125 -6.38 -6.02 0.05
CA GLU A 125 -5.60 -4.85 -0.33
C GLU A 125 -6.07 -4.23 -1.64
N CYS A 126 -6.50 -5.06 -2.59
CA CYS A 126 -7.14 -4.59 -3.82
C CYS A 126 -8.45 -3.84 -3.54
N LEU A 127 -9.26 -4.32 -2.58
CA LEU A 127 -10.49 -3.62 -2.17
C LEU A 127 -10.16 -2.25 -1.56
N CYS A 128 -9.20 -2.19 -0.64
CA CYS A 128 -8.80 -0.92 -0.02
C CYS A 128 -8.21 0.06 -1.04
N ARG A 129 -7.50 -0.42 -2.06
CA ARG A 129 -6.93 0.40 -3.13
C ARG A 129 -8.00 1.19 -3.90
N GLY A 130 -9.18 0.61 -4.08
CA GLY A 130 -10.33 1.32 -4.68
C GLY A 130 -10.75 2.57 -3.92
N PHE A 131 -10.52 2.60 -2.60
CA PHE A 131 -10.85 3.71 -1.70
C PHE A 131 -9.67 4.64 -1.40
N GLU A 132 -8.50 4.45 -2.03
CA GLU A 132 -7.37 5.39 -1.91
C GLU A 132 -7.71 6.76 -2.51
N ARG A 133 -8.66 6.81 -3.46
CA ARG A 133 -9.11 8.09 -4.03
C ARG A 133 -9.95 8.86 -3.00
N PRO A 134 -9.60 10.11 -2.67
CA PRO A 134 -10.30 10.88 -1.63
C PRO A 134 -11.79 11.06 -1.94
N VAL A 135 -12.14 11.17 -3.23
CA VAL A 135 -13.53 11.27 -3.71
C VAL A 135 -14.32 9.98 -3.48
N ALA A 136 -13.72 8.82 -3.78
CA ALA A 136 -14.40 7.53 -3.59
C ALA A 136 -14.63 7.26 -2.10
N ARG A 137 -13.67 7.66 -1.25
CA ARG A 137 -13.75 7.54 0.20
C ARG A 137 -14.82 8.46 0.80
N SER A 138 -14.83 9.74 0.44
CA SER A 138 -15.83 10.68 0.94
C SER A 138 -17.23 10.28 0.49
N ALA A 139 -17.39 9.86 -0.77
CA ALA A 139 -18.65 9.32 -1.27
C ALA A 139 -19.08 8.08 -0.49
N ALA A 140 -18.18 7.13 -0.22
CA ALA A 140 -18.50 5.94 0.57
C ALA A 140 -18.91 6.26 2.02
N MET A 141 -18.24 7.21 2.66
CA MET A 141 -18.62 7.69 3.99
C MET A 141 -20.01 8.31 3.97
N VAL A 142 -20.29 9.23 3.04
CA VAL A 142 -21.61 9.88 2.91
C VAL A 142 -22.69 8.84 2.62
N ILE A 143 -22.46 7.92 1.69
CA ILE A 143 -23.40 6.85 1.35
C ILE A 143 -23.67 5.96 2.57
N SER A 144 -22.63 5.59 3.33
CA SER A 144 -22.80 4.75 4.52
C SER A 144 -23.63 5.43 5.61
N VAL A 145 -23.38 6.72 5.87
CA VAL A 145 -24.14 7.52 6.86
C VAL A 145 -25.58 7.72 6.39
N MET A 146 -25.79 8.04 5.11
CA MET A 146 -27.12 8.19 4.54
C MET A 146 -27.90 6.88 4.55
N ALA A 147 -27.27 5.76 4.23
CA ALA A 147 -27.90 4.43 4.28
C ALA A 147 -28.32 4.08 5.72
N LEU A 148 -27.47 4.38 6.71
CA LEU A 148 -27.77 4.12 8.11
C LEU A 148 -28.91 5.02 8.62
N ALA A 149 -28.91 6.29 8.24
CA ALA A 149 -30.01 7.22 8.55
C ALA A 149 -31.33 6.79 7.88
N ALA A 150 -31.29 6.40 6.60
CA ALA A 150 -32.45 5.90 5.88
C ALA A 150 -32.99 4.60 6.49
N ALA A 151 -32.12 3.70 6.94
CA ALA A 151 -32.52 2.48 7.63
C ALA A 151 -33.24 2.78 8.95
N MET A 152 -32.75 3.75 9.72
CA MET A 152 -33.41 4.18 10.96
C MET A 152 -34.80 4.77 10.69
N LEU A 153 -34.96 5.57 9.63
CA LEU A 153 -36.24 6.19 9.26
C LEU A 153 -37.24 5.19 8.66
N LEU A 154 -36.79 4.27 7.81
CA LEU A 154 -37.67 3.33 7.10
C LEU A 154 -38.15 2.17 7.96
N PHE A 155 -37.30 1.71 8.89
CA PHE A 155 -37.62 0.56 9.74
C PHE A 155 -38.19 0.93 11.10
N ASP A 156 -38.37 2.24 11.36
CA ASP A 156 -39.03 2.86 12.52
C ASP A 156 -38.89 1.99 13.77
N ILE A 157 -37.64 1.78 14.21
CA ILE A 157 -37.36 1.00 15.42
C ILE A 157 -38.02 1.78 16.55
N PRO A 158 -39.04 1.24 17.24
CA PRO A 158 -39.69 1.95 18.31
C PRO A 158 -38.68 2.16 19.43
N THR A 159 -38.02 3.32 19.45
CA THR A 159 -37.15 3.78 20.54
C THR A 159 -37.93 4.15 21.78
N ARG A 160 -39.27 4.09 21.72
CA ARG A 160 -40.12 4.35 22.88
C ARG A 160 -40.23 3.08 23.73
N PRO A 161 -39.78 3.08 24.99
CA PRO A 161 -40.19 2.06 25.93
C PRO A 161 -41.71 2.14 26.01
N ARG A 162 -42.37 1.02 25.70
CA ARG A 162 -43.80 0.83 25.93
C ARG A 162 -44.00 0.99 27.44
N GLN A 163 -44.33 2.19 27.91
CA GLN A 163 -44.79 2.42 29.28
C GLN A 163 -46.10 1.66 29.43
N THR A 164 -45.99 0.40 29.83
CA THR A 164 -47.13 -0.38 30.29
C THR A 164 -47.54 0.09 31.67
N ARG A 165 -48.73 0.68 31.70
CA ARG A 165 -49.74 0.65 32.75
C ARG A 165 -49.47 1.44 34.04
N ALA A 166 -50.36 2.39 34.29
CA ALA A 166 -51.27 2.28 35.42
C ALA A 166 -52.67 2.04 34.87
#